data_AF-A0A7X6D0A3-F1
#
_entry.id   AF-A0A7X6D0A3-F1
#
_cell.length_a   1.000
_cell.length_b   1.000
_cell.length_c   1.000
_cell.angle_alpha   90.00
_cell.angle_beta   90.00
_cell.angle_gamma   90.00
#
_symmetry.space_group_name_H-M   'P 1'
#
loop_
_entity.id
_entity.type
_entity.pdbx_description
1 polymer ?
#
loop_
_entity_poly.entity_id
_entity_poly.type
_entity_poly.pdbx_seq_one_letter_code
_entity_poly.pdbx_strand_id
1 'polypeptide(L)'
;MSDVQRPADARPHSGSRHLPPYRGILAVDAKDFTGHPAVQHEYISRSVPQLLERAFDRCGLSEIWESRRFPASTGDGYVFGYDPAWLPFVVHPWLPALQDVLAEFALHAAGAVRIRLRVSLHVGPLPDSGGEFAGNGTPRNDTHRLLDSRPVKGMLAASDENVTYVAAILSDRCYQDAVASGYTGRHPEHFIEVPATVEGKQFDQRAYLYVPTPSGSLFDRRILGERVMRDHGAPNAGAGDVAPPHPRRQGTTTHRTTVSNSAERGNLNTGTVHGGQSVTNNDASHGGHVGDIAGDQVGGVAGDYVRGDRISGFAGDYVRGDRHGGNRAETVRGDQGDTHRGGPGEADR
;
A
#
# COMPACT_ATOMS: atom_id res chain seq x y z
N MET A 1 -19.96 -17.06 -47.35
CA MET A 1 -20.14 -18.51 -47.11
C MET A 1 -20.03 -18.71 -45.62
N SER A 2 -21.18 -18.81 -44.97
CA SER A 2 -21.32 -18.85 -43.51
C SER A 2 -20.96 -20.24 -43.01
N ASP A 3 -19.78 -20.37 -42.41
CA ASP A 3 -19.40 -21.59 -41.71
C ASP A 3 -20.10 -21.59 -40.35
N VAL A 4 -21.32 -22.12 -40.33
CA VAL A 4 -21.98 -22.55 -39.10
C VAL A 4 -21.18 -23.75 -38.61
N GLN A 5 -20.18 -23.47 -37.78
CA GLN A 5 -19.39 -24.47 -37.07
C GLN A 5 -20.39 -25.39 -36.34
N ARG A 6 -20.55 -26.62 -36.82
CA ARG A 6 -21.28 -27.67 -36.08
C ARG A 6 -20.70 -27.74 -34.67
N PRO A 7 -21.52 -27.93 -33.62
CA PRO A 7 -20.98 -28.12 -32.28
C PRO A 7 -20.12 -29.37 -32.30
N ALA A 8 -18.80 -29.18 -32.25
CA ALA A 8 -17.86 -30.24 -31.92
C ALA A 8 -18.38 -30.92 -30.66
N ASP A 9 -18.49 -32.25 -30.69
CA ASP A 9 -19.07 -33.08 -29.63
C ASP A 9 -18.91 -32.43 -28.25
N ALA A 10 -20.03 -31.97 -27.68
CA ALA A 10 -20.08 -31.24 -26.42
C ALA A 10 -19.62 -32.09 -25.21
N ARG A 11 -19.31 -33.36 -25.44
CA ARG A 11 -18.75 -34.28 -24.44
C ARG A 11 -17.33 -33.83 -24.07
N PRO A 12 -17.02 -33.68 -22.78
CA PRO A 12 -15.65 -33.53 -22.31
C PRO A 12 -14.74 -34.66 -22.82
N HIS A 13 -13.47 -34.35 -23.08
CA HIS A 13 -12.42 -35.32 -23.44
C HIS A 13 -12.64 -36.11 -24.76
N SER A 14 -13.58 -35.70 -25.61
CA SER A 14 -13.84 -36.33 -26.92
C SER A 14 -12.79 -35.98 -28.00
N GLY A 15 -12.02 -34.90 -27.79
CA GLY A 15 -10.99 -34.44 -28.71
C GLY A 15 -10.30 -33.17 -28.23
N SER A 16 -9.11 -32.90 -28.78
CA SER A 16 -8.36 -31.67 -28.52
C SER A 16 -9.07 -30.46 -29.13
N ARG A 17 -9.04 -29.33 -28.42
CA ARG A 17 -9.65 -28.07 -28.84
C ARG A 17 -8.81 -26.89 -28.37
N HIS A 18 -8.89 -25.77 -29.08
CA HIS A 18 -8.25 -24.53 -28.63
C HIS A 18 -8.80 -24.11 -27.28
N LEU A 19 -7.92 -23.60 -26.42
CA LEU A 19 -8.35 -22.91 -25.22
C LEU A 19 -9.07 -21.61 -25.61
N PRO A 20 -10.10 -21.21 -24.84
CA PRO A 20 -10.60 -19.85 -24.90
C PRO A 20 -9.49 -18.82 -24.64
N PRO A 21 -9.69 -17.55 -25.05
CA PRO A 21 -8.78 -16.47 -24.69
C PRO A 21 -8.56 -16.40 -23.18
N TYR A 22 -7.33 -16.11 -22.78
CA TYR A 22 -7.04 -15.78 -21.40
C TYR A 22 -7.62 -14.40 -21.07
N ARG A 23 -8.29 -14.30 -19.91
CA ARG A 23 -8.89 -13.07 -19.41
C ARG A 23 -8.44 -12.85 -17.97
N GLY A 24 -8.08 -11.60 -17.66
CA GLY A 24 -8.03 -11.14 -16.29
C GLY A 24 -9.47 -10.99 -15.79
N ILE A 25 -9.69 -11.30 -14.51
CA ILE A 25 -11.01 -11.25 -13.88
C ILE A 25 -10.83 -10.47 -12.58
N LEU A 26 -11.68 -9.46 -12.41
CA LEU A 26 -11.77 -8.67 -11.19
C LEU A 26 -13.17 -8.84 -10.66
N ALA A 27 -13.28 -9.30 -9.41
CA ALA A 27 -14.53 -9.27 -8.67
C ALA A 27 -14.34 -8.54 -7.35
N VAL A 28 -15.32 -7.72 -6.99
CA VAL A 28 -15.41 -7.05 -5.69
C VAL A 28 -16.73 -7.38 -5.02
N ASP A 29 -16.74 -7.35 -3.69
CA ASP A 29 -17.98 -7.32 -2.90
C ASP A 29 -17.82 -6.44 -1.66
N ALA A 30 -18.95 -5.94 -1.16
CA ALA A 30 -18.99 -5.13 0.04
C ALA A 30 -18.93 -6.00 1.30
N LYS A 31 -18.08 -5.62 2.26
CA LYS A 31 -18.07 -6.21 3.60
C LYS A 31 -19.41 -5.95 4.29
N ASP A 32 -19.91 -6.99 4.97
CA ASP A 32 -21.13 -6.96 5.78
C ASP A 32 -22.37 -6.38 5.07
N PHE A 33 -22.46 -6.52 3.74
CA PHE A 33 -23.60 -6.03 2.97
C PHE A 33 -24.94 -6.49 3.55
N THR A 34 -25.06 -7.78 3.92
CA THR A 34 -26.27 -8.34 4.54
C THR A 34 -26.51 -7.87 5.99
N GLY A 35 -25.51 -7.29 6.64
CA GLY A 35 -25.60 -6.69 7.96
C GLY A 35 -26.05 -5.22 7.95
N HIS A 36 -26.11 -4.58 6.78
CA HIS A 36 -26.68 -3.24 6.65
C HIS A 36 -28.21 -3.28 6.73
N PRO A 37 -28.86 -2.18 7.18
CA PRO A 37 -30.30 -2.03 7.02
C PRO A 37 -30.69 -2.13 5.54
N ALA A 38 -31.78 -2.84 5.22
CA ALA A 38 -32.21 -3.10 3.84
C ALA A 38 -32.37 -1.82 2.99
N VAL A 39 -32.71 -0.68 3.61
CA VAL A 39 -32.81 0.63 2.93
C VAL A 39 -31.47 1.12 2.36
N GLN A 40 -30.34 0.66 2.91
CA GLN A 40 -29.00 1.02 2.47
C GLN A 40 -28.48 0.11 1.35
N HIS A 41 -29.08 -1.07 1.16
CA HIS A 41 -28.61 -2.06 0.18
C HIS A 41 -28.64 -1.50 -1.24
N GLU A 42 -29.76 -0.90 -1.67
CA GLU A 42 -29.90 -0.32 -3.01
C GLU A 42 -28.85 0.78 -3.27
N TYR A 43 -28.60 1.62 -2.26
CA TYR A 43 -27.59 2.66 -2.34
C TYR A 43 -26.19 2.08 -2.52
N ILE A 44 -25.80 1.11 -1.68
CA ILE A 44 -24.50 0.44 -1.78
C ILE A 44 -24.33 -0.22 -3.15
N SER A 45 -25.34 -0.99 -3.60
CA SER A 45 -25.32 -1.68 -4.90
C SER A 45 -25.11 -0.73 -6.08
N ARG A 46 -25.67 0.48 -6.02
CA ARG A 46 -25.49 1.52 -7.05
C ARG A 46 -24.16 2.26 -6.94
N SER A 47 -23.67 2.48 -5.73
CA SER A 47 -22.42 3.19 -5.48
C SER A 47 -21.20 2.37 -5.86
N VAL A 48 -21.21 1.04 -5.68
CA VAL A 48 -20.03 0.19 -5.94
C VAL A 48 -19.49 0.38 -7.37
N PRO A 49 -20.27 0.21 -8.46
CA PRO A 49 -19.74 0.42 -9.80
C PRO A 49 -19.18 1.83 -10.03
N GLN A 50 -19.84 2.87 -9.50
CA GLN A 50 -19.39 4.27 -9.64
C GLN A 50 -18.05 4.53 -8.93
N LEU A 51 -17.83 3.89 -7.78
CA LEU A 51 -16.58 3.99 -7.03
C LEU A 51 -15.44 3.26 -7.75
N LEU A 52 -15.73 2.11 -8.37
CA LEU A 52 -14.76 1.40 -9.20
C LEU A 52 -14.36 2.22 -10.43
N GLU A 53 -15.33 2.81 -11.14
CA GLU A 53 -15.11 3.72 -12.28
C GLU A 53 -14.17 4.86 -11.90
N ARG A 54 -14.51 5.59 -10.83
CA ARG A 54 -13.71 6.70 -10.32
C ARG A 54 -12.28 6.28 -9.94
N ALA A 55 -12.10 5.06 -9.42
CA ALA A 55 -10.78 4.53 -9.10
C ALA A 55 -9.94 4.25 -10.37
N PHE A 56 -10.56 3.73 -11.44
CA PHE A 56 -9.91 3.58 -12.74
C PHE A 56 -9.55 4.94 -13.35
N ASP A 57 -10.47 5.90 -13.33
CA ASP A 57 -10.23 7.25 -13.85
C ASP A 57 -9.10 7.96 -13.11
N ARG A 58 -9.06 7.85 -11.77
CA ARG A 58 -8.05 8.47 -10.92
C ARG A 58 -6.62 8.06 -11.29
N CYS A 59 -6.43 6.83 -11.76
CA CYS A 59 -5.12 6.32 -12.14
C CYS A 59 -4.89 6.28 -13.65
N GLY A 60 -5.75 6.93 -14.45
CA GLY A 60 -5.60 7.01 -15.90
C GLY A 60 -5.86 5.68 -16.62
N LEU A 61 -6.66 4.79 -16.03
CA LEU A 61 -6.96 3.45 -16.51
C LEU A 61 -8.41 3.28 -16.97
N SER A 62 -9.09 4.38 -17.35
CA SER A 62 -10.50 4.39 -17.80
C SER A 62 -10.76 3.41 -18.95
N GLU A 63 -9.78 3.18 -19.82
CA GLU A 63 -9.90 2.21 -20.94
C GLU A 63 -10.23 0.79 -20.45
N ILE A 64 -9.71 0.36 -19.29
CA ILE A 64 -10.04 -0.95 -18.71
C ILE A 64 -11.52 -1.00 -18.35
N TRP A 65 -12.06 0.10 -17.81
CA TRP A 65 -13.45 0.23 -17.45
C TRP A 65 -14.36 0.35 -18.69
N GLU A 66 -13.96 1.03 -19.74
CA GLU A 66 -14.77 1.13 -20.96
C GLU A 66 -14.79 -0.18 -21.74
N SER A 67 -13.68 -0.92 -21.75
CA SER A 67 -13.50 -2.16 -22.52
C SER A 67 -13.84 -3.46 -21.77
N ARG A 68 -14.44 -3.35 -20.58
CA ARG A 68 -14.81 -4.49 -19.73
C ARG A 68 -15.57 -5.56 -20.50
N ARG A 69 -15.25 -6.81 -20.19
CA ARG A 69 -15.90 -8.00 -20.73
C ARG A 69 -16.85 -8.58 -19.69
N PHE A 70 -18.01 -9.03 -20.16
CA PHE A 70 -19.02 -9.73 -19.35
C PHE A 70 -19.28 -9.08 -17.96
N PRO A 71 -19.54 -7.76 -17.89
CA PRO A 71 -19.82 -7.09 -16.63
C PRO A 71 -21.09 -7.65 -16.00
N ALA A 72 -21.06 -7.91 -14.69
CA ALA A 72 -22.22 -8.36 -13.93
C ALA A 72 -22.22 -7.77 -12.52
N SER A 73 -23.40 -7.36 -12.05
CA SER A 73 -23.63 -7.01 -10.65
C SER A 73 -24.16 -8.25 -9.90
N THR A 74 -23.65 -8.48 -8.69
CA THR A 74 -24.11 -9.57 -7.80
C THR A 74 -25.03 -9.09 -6.69
N GLY A 75 -25.52 -7.84 -6.79
CA GLY A 75 -26.25 -7.16 -5.72
C GLY A 75 -25.29 -6.45 -4.77
N ASP A 76 -24.44 -7.18 -4.06
CA ASP A 76 -23.46 -6.64 -3.10
C ASP A 76 -22.06 -6.39 -3.70
N GLY A 77 -21.90 -6.71 -4.98
CA GLY A 77 -20.61 -6.74 -5.64
C GLY A 77 -20.70 -6.54 -7.14
N TYR A 78 -19.53 -6.51 -7.77
CA TYR A 78 -19.37 -6.26 -9.19
C TYR A 78 -18.22 -7.10 -9.75
N VAL A 79 -18.43 -7.72 -10.90
CA VAL A 79 -17.42 -8.56 -11.57
C VAL A 79 -17.35 -8.24 -13.05
N PHE A 80 -16.14 -8.24 -13.61
CA PHE A 80 -15.91 -8.14 -15.04
C PHE A 80 -14.56 -8.76 -15.42
N GLY A 81 -14.40 -9.05 -16.71
CA GLY A 81 -13.13 -9.43 -17.28
C GLY A 81 -12.44 -8.31 -18.05
N TYR A 82 -11.13 -8.42 -18.19
CA TYR A 82 -10.28 -7.45 -18.88
C TYR A 82 -9.13 -8.17 -19.61
N ASP A 83 -8.40 -7.45 -20.46
CA ASP A 83 -7.19 -7.98 -21.10
C ASP A 83 -6.10 -8.24 -20.04
N PRO A 84 -5.57 -9.48 -19.91
CA PRO A 84 -4.53 -9.81 -18.94
C PRO A 84 -3.28 -8.91 -18.98
N ALA A 85 -2.99 -8.26 -20.11
CA ALA A 85 -1.89 -7.29 -20.22
C ALA A 85 -2.02 -6.15 -19.20
N TRP A 86 -3.24 -5.84 -18.76
CA TRP A 86 -3.50 -4.81 -17.76
C TRP A 86 -3.33 -5.28 -16.31
N LEU A 87 -3.14 -6.58 -16.06
CA LEU A 87 -3.09 -7.14 -14.70
C LEU A 87 -2.12 -6.39 -13.77
N PRO A 88 -0.87 -6.05 -14.17
CA PRO A 88 0.04 -5.31 -13.28
C PRO A 88 -0.53 -3.96 -12.83
N PHE A 89 -1.25 -3.25 -13.72
CA PHE A 89 -1.86 -1.95 -13.44
C PHE A 89 -3.10 -2.04 -12.54
N VAL A 90 -3.86 -3.13 -12.68
CA VAL A 90 -4.96 -3.46 -11.78
C VAL A 90 -4.44 -3.78 -10.38
N VAL A 91 -3.29 -4.45 -10.25
CA VAL A 91 -2.65 -4.66 -8.94
C VAL A 91 -2.09 -3.34 -8.38
N HIS A 92 -1.35 -2.58 -9.19
CA HIS A 92 -0.83 -1.27 -8.85
C HIS A 92 -0.67 -0.41 -10.10
N PRO A 93 -1.29 0.78 -10.19
CA PRO A 93 -1.74 1.61 -9.06
C PRO A 93 -3.23 1.50 -8.65
N TRP A 94 -4.04 0.69 -9.33
CA TRP A 94 -5.50 0.76 -9.14
C TRP A 94 -5.99 0.37 -7.74
N LEU A 95 -5.46 -0.68 -7.10
CA LEU A 95 -5.87 -1.07 -5.75
C LEU A 95 -5.62 0.04 -4.69
N PRO A 96 -4.45 0.72 -4.65
CA PRO A 96 -4.28 1.94 -3.88
C PRO A 96 -5.28 3.05 -4.22
N ALA A 97 -5.52 3.32 -5.51
CA ALA A 97 -6.47 4.35 -5.92
C ALA A 97 -7.90 4.06 -5.43
N LEU A 98 -8.32 2.80 -5.45
CA LEU A 98 -9.60 2.36 -4.91
C LEU A 98 -9.70 2.59 -3.40
N GLN A 99 -8.65 2.29 -2.66
CA GLN A 99 -8.56 2.55 -1.22
C GLN A 99 -8.76 4.05 -0.92
N ASP A 100 -8.13 4.94 -1.68
CA ASP A 100 -8.28 6.39 -1.50
C ASP A 100 -9.67 6.89 -1.87
N VAL A 101 -10.25 6.38 -2.97
CA VAL A 101 -11.62 6.73 -3.39
C VAL A 101 -12.65 6.32 -2.33
N LEU A 102 -12.50 5.15 -1.71
CA LEU A 102 -13.38 4.70 -0.64
C LEU A 102 -13.19 5.51 0.64
N ALA A 103 -11.95 5.88 0.99
CA ALA A 103 -11.68 6.73 2.14
C ALA A 103 -12.32 8.12 1.96
N GLU A 104 -12.19 8.74 0.79
CA GLU A 104 -12.87 9.99 0.47
C GLU A 104 -14.39 9.83 0.53
N PHE A 105 -14.93 8.76 -0.04
CA PHE A 105 -16.37 8.50 0.00
C PHE A 105 -16.88 8.42 1.45
N ALA A 106 -16.15 7.72 2.32
CA ALA A 106 -16.50 7.62 3.75
C ALA A 106 -16.50 8.97 4.46
N LEU A 107 -15.56 9.87 4.14
CA LEU A 107 -15.52 11.23 4.69
C LEU A 107 -16.71 12.09 4.24
N HIS A 108 -17.09 12.01 2.97
CA HIS A 108 -18.18 12.84 2.42
C HIS A 108 -19.57 12.30 2.74
N ALA A 109 -19.71 11.00 3.01
CA ALA A 109 -20.99 10.38 3.34
C ALA A 109 -21.58 10.79 4.70
N ALA A 110 -20.92 11.69 5.46
CA ALA A 110 -21.36 12.20 6.76
C ALA A 110 -21.82 11.11 7.75
N GLY A 111 -21.21 9.92 7.67
CA GLY A 111 -21.52 8.77 8.52
C GLY A 111 -22.73 7.92 8.07
N ALA A 112 -23.37 8.21 6.93
CA ALA A 112 -24.57 7.50 6.50
C ALA A 112 -24.31 6.05 6.05
N VAL A 113 -23.26 5.83 5.24
CA VAL A 113 -22.86 4.50 4.74
C VAL A 113 -21.35 4.48 4.52
N ARG A 114 -20.66 3.51 5.10
CA ARG A 114 -19.23 3.25 4.84
C ARG A 114 -19.12 2.00 3.99
N ILE A 115 -18.49 2.11 2.82
CA ILE A 115 -18.27 0.99 1.92
C ILE A 115 -16.83 0.52 2.06
N ARG A 116 -16.66 -0.74 2.41
CA ARG A 116 -15.36 -1.43 2.45
C ARG A 116 -15.46 -2.63 1.52
N LEU A 117 -14.48 -2.81 0.65
CA LEU A 117 -14.52 -3.82 -0.40
C LEU A 117 -13.47 -4.91 -0.18
N ARG A 118 -13.88 -6.16 -0.40
CA ARG A 118 -12.93 -7.21 -0.73
C ARG A 118 -12.77 -7.22 -2.24
N VAL A 119 -11.57 -7.54 -2.71
CA VAL A 119 -11.24 -7.61 -4.13
C VAL A 119 -10.55 -8.93 -4.40
N SER A 120 -10.92 -9.60 -5.49
CA SER A 120 -10.25 -10.80 -5.96
C SER A 120 -9.79 -10.61 -7.39
N LEU A 121 -8.55 -11.03 -7.66
CA LEU A 121 -7.94 -10.98 -8.98
C LEU A 121 -7.53 -12.40 -9.40
N HIS A 122 -8.02 -12.82 -10.56
CA HIS A 122 -7.64 -14.09 -11.16
C HIS A 122 -7.43 -13.92 -12.67
N VAL A 123 -6.77 -14.91 -13.28
CA VAL A 123 -6.52 -14.97 -14.71
C VAL A 123 -6.69 -16.41 -15.18
N GLY A 124 -7.36 -16.61 -16.31
CA GLY A 124 -7.55 -17.94 -16.87
C GLY A 124 -8.33 -17.92 -18.19
N PRO A 125 -8.48 -19.10 -18.83
CA PRO A 125 -9.21 -19.21 -20.09
C PRO A 125 -10.71 -19.04 -19.85
N LEU A 126 -11.32 -18.02 -20.47
CA LEU A 126 -12.76 -17.78 -20.41
C LEU A 126 -13.36 -17.62 -21.81
N PRO A 127 -14.49 -18.30 -22.11
CA PRO A 127 -15.22 -18.08 -23.35
C PRO A 127 -15.63 -16.62 -23.48
N ASP A 128 -15.23 -15.96 -24.55
CA ASP A 128 -15.54 -14.56 -24.84
C ASP A 128 -16.27 -14.46 -26.17
N SER A 129 -17.41 -15.15 -26.26
CA SER A 129 -18.24 -15.21 -27.47
C SER A 129 -19.20 -14.02 -27.60
N GLY A 130 -19.13 -13.04 -26.68
CA GLY A 130 -20.01 -11.87 -26.67
C GLY A 130 -21.48 -12.14 -26.30
N GLY A 131 -21.85 -13.39 -26.02
CA GLY A 131 -23.21 -13.77 -25.61
C GLY A 131 -23.43 -13.66 -24.09
N GLU A 132 -24.69 -13.79 -23.67
CA GLU A 132 -25.12 -13.74 -22.25
C GLU A 132 -24.38 -14.74 -21.35
N PHE A 133 -23.96 -15.87 -21.91
CA PHE A 133 -23.23 -16.92 -21.18
C PHE A 133 -21.70 -16.82 -21.30
N ALA A 134 -21.17 -15.76 -21.93
CA ALA A 134 -19.74 -15.50 -21.98
C ALA A 134 -19.18 -15.22 -20.56
N GLY A 135 -17.88 -15.43 -20.39
CA GLY A 135 -17.20 -15.25 -19.11
C GLY A 135 -17.49 -16.34 -18.07
N ASN A 136 -18.28 -17.36 -18.40
CA ASN A 136 -18.54 -18.49 -17.49
C ASN A 136 -17.45 -19.56 -17.60
N GLY A 137 -16.95 -20.01 -16.45
CA GLY A 137 -15.93 -21.06 -16.38
C GLY A 137 -15.26 -21.12 -15.01
N THR A 138 -14.39 -22.12 -14.84
CA THR A 138 -13.61 -22.32 -13.61
C THR A 138 -12.90 -21.04 -13.14
N PRO A 139 -12.25 -20.24 -14.02
CA PRO A 139 -11.62 -18.99 -13.57
C PRO A 139 -12.60 -18.00 -12.92
N ARG A 140 -13.82 -17.83 -13.45
CA ARG A 140 -14.82 -16.95 -12.80
C ARG A 140 -15.27 -17.52 -11.46
N ASN A 141 -15.49 -18.84 -11.37
CA ASN A 141 -15.85 -19.50 -10.13
C ASN A 141 -14.76 -19.36 -9.06
N ASP A 142 -13.51 -19.57 -9.44
CA ASP A 142 -12.36 -19.46 -8.53
C ASP A 142 -12.15 -18.01 -8.10
N THR A 143 -12.40 -17.02 -8.96
CA THR A 143 -12.41 -15.60 -8.58
C THR A 143 -13.40 -15.34 -7.45
N HIS A 144 -14.66 -15.79 -7.58
CA HIS A 144 -15.65 -15.65 -6.51
C HIS A 144 -15.28 -16.44 -5.24
N ARG A 145 -14.63 -17.60 -5.37
CA ARG A 145 -14.18 -18.37 -4.20
C ARG A 145 -12.99 -17.72 -3.48
N LEU A 146 -12.09 -17.07 -4.21
CA LEU A 146 -11.03 -16.25 -3.63
C LEU A 146 -11.65 -15.08 -2.83
N LEU A 147 -12.63 -14.38 -3.41
CA LEU A 147 -13.36 -13.30 -2.75
C LEU A 147 -14.08 -13.78 -1.47
N ASP A 148 -14.65 -14.99 -1.51
CA ASP A 148 -15.35 -15.64 -0.40
C ASP A 148 -14.41 -16.29 0.63
N SER A 149 -13.10 -16.28 0.38
CA SER A 149 -12.12 -17.03 1.18
C SER A 149 -11.89 -16.46 2.57
N ARG A 150 -11.58 -17.35 3.51
CA ARG A 150 -11.32 -17.00 4.92
C ARG A 150 -10.25 -15.91 5.09
N PRO A 151 -9.09 -15.93 4.40
CA PRO A 151 -8.05 -14.94 4.63
C PRO A 151 -8.49 -13.51 4.30
N VAL A 152 -9.10 -13.27 3.13
CA VAL A 152 -9.50 -11.91 2.73
C VAL A 152 -10.67 -11.38 3.57
N LYS A 153 -11.62 -12.25 3.94
CA LYS A 153 -12.70 -11.92 4.87
C LYS A 153 -12.17 -11.55 6.25
N GLY A 154 -11.28 -12.39 6.79
CA GLY A 154 -10.69 -12.19 8.10
C GLY A 154 -9.86 -10.91 8.16
N MET A 155 -9.06 -10.64 7.11
CA MET A 155 -8.22 -9.45 7.01
C MET A 155 -9.04 -8.16 7.15
N LEU A 156 -10.10 -8.02 6.36
CA LEU A 156 -10.95 -6.83 6.41
C LEU A 156 -11.76 -6.76 7.71
N ALA A 157 -12.13 -7.89 8.32
CA ALA A 157 -12.78 -7.93 9.63
C ALA A 157 -11.87 -7.51 10.80
N ALA A 158 -10.57 -7.82 10.75
CA ALA A 158 -9.61 -7.47 11.79
C ALA A 158 -8.95 -6.09 11.63
N SER A 159 -9.16 -5.44 10.48
CA SER A 159 -8.63 -4.11 10.19
C SER A 159 -9.54 -3.00 10.73
N ASP A 160 -8.95 -1.85 11.09
CA ASP A 160 -9.68 -0.65 11.47
C ASP A 160 -10.54 -0.15 10.31
N GLU A 161 -11.83 0.04 10.57
CA GLU A 161 -12.83 0.42 9.58
C GLU A 161 -12.72 1.86 9.07
N ASN A 162 -11.95 2.71 9.76
CA ASN A 162 -11.69 4.09 9.35
C ASN A 162 -10.38 4.22 8.55
N VAL A 163 -9.54 3.17 8.56
CA VAL A 163 -8.23 3.18 7.92
C VAL A 163 -8.17 2.24 6.71
N THR A 164 -8.72 1.03 6.82
CA THR A 164 -8.61 0.01 5.77
C THR A 164 -9.96 -0.22 5.08
N TYR A 165 -10.07 0.24 3.83
CA TYR A 165 -11.27 0.12 3.01
C TYR A 165 -11.17 -1.00 1.96
N VAL A 166 -9.96 -1.42 1.59
CA VAL A 166 -9.72 -2.47 0.59
C VAL A 166 -8.89 -3.60 1.18
N ALA A 167 -9.33 -4.84 0.98
CA ALA A 167 -8.49 -6.03 1.11
C ALA A 167 -8.55 -6.83 -0.20
N ALA A 168 -7.41 -7.00 -0.86
CA ALA A 168 -7.31 -7.73 -2.12
C ALA A 168 -6.70 -9.12 -1.91
N ILE A 169 -7.13 -10.07 -2.73
CA ILE A 169 -6.54 -11.40 -2.82
C ILE A 169 -6.28 -11.76 -4.29
N LEU A 170 -5.04 -12.12 -4.58
CA LEU A 170 -4.60 -12.54 -5.91
C LEU A 170 -4.51 -14.06 -5.93
N SER A 171 -5.00 -14.67 -7.01
CA SER A 171 -4.65 -16.06 -7.31
C SER A 171 -3.13 -16.21 -7.45
N ASP A 172 -2.61 -17.42 -7.21
CA ASP A 172 -1.20 -17.73 -7.45
C ASP A 172 -0.71 -17.26 -8.81
N ARG A 173 -1.48 -17.56 -9.88
CA ARG A 173 -1.12 -17.18 -11.24
C ARG A 173 -1.00 -15.68 -11.43
N CYS A 174 -1.91 -14.89 -10.85
CA CYS A 174 -1.83 -13.43 -10.92
C CYS A 174 -0.57 -12.89 -10.23
N TYR A 175 -0.23 -13.43 -9.05
CA TYR A 175 0.96 -13.02 -8.33
C TYR A 175 2.24 -13.39 -9.09
N GLN A 176 2.34 -14.61 -9.59
CA GLN A 176 3.51 -15.06 -10.35
C GLN A 176 3.71 -14.24 -11.63
N ASP A 177 2.63 -14.03 -12.40
CA ASP A 177 2.72 -13.38 -13.71
C ASP A 177 2.95 -11.87 -13.61
N ALA A 178 2.43 -11.18 -12.58
CA ALA A 178 2.51 -9.72 -12.48
C ALA A 178 3.45 -9.20 -11.38
N VAL A 179 3.50 -9.85 -10.20
CA VAL A 179 4.22 -9.33 -9.03
C VAL A 179 5.61 -9.95 -8.92
N ALA A 180 5.70 -11.28 -8.84
CA ALA A 180 6.98 -11.98 -8.68
C ALA A 180 7.91 -11.79 -9.90
N SER A 181 7.32 -11.62 -11.08
CA SER A 181 7.99 -11.32 -12.35
C SER A 181 8.48 -9.87 -12.47
N GLY A 182 8.08 -8.96 -11.56
CA GLY A 182 8.54 -7.57 -11.53
C GLY A 182 7.80 -6.59 -12.45
N TYR A 183 6.65 -6.97 -13.02
CA TYR A 183 5.85 -6.05 -13.87
C TYR A 183 4.98 -5.08 -13.07
N THR A 184 4.73 -5.36 -11.78
CA THR A 184 3.92 -4.52 -10.91
C THR A 184 4.79 -3.47 -10.23
N GLY A 185 4.32 -2.22 -10.14
CA GLY A 185 4.99 -1.13 -9.40
C GLY A 185 4.99 -1.28 -7.87
N ARG A 186 4.84 -2.51 -7.35
CA ARG A 186 4.72 -2.82 -5.93
C ARG A 186 5.65 -3.98 -5.58
N HIS A 187 6.46 -3.80 -4.54
CA HIS A 187 7.42 -4.80 -4.10
C HIS A 187 6.70 -6.09 -3.61
N PRO A 188 7.23 -7.29 -3.89
CA PRO A 188 6.64 -8.57 -3.46
C PRO A 188 6.37 -8.68 -1.96
N GLU A 189 7.18 -8.03 -1.11
CA GLU A 189 7.02 -8.02 0.36
C GLU A 189 5.75 -7.29 0.85
N HIS A 190 5.02 -6.61 -0.03
CA HIS A 190 3.68 -6.11 0.30
C HIS A 190 2.59 -7.18 0.23
N PHE A 191 2.92 -8.39 -0.24
CA PHE A 191 1.99 -9.48 -0.45
C PHE A 191 2.26 -10.61 0.53
N ILE A 192 1.20 -11.13 1.13
CA ILE A 192 1.29 -12.22 2.10
C ILE A 192 0.73 -13.48 1.47
N GLU A 193 1.56 -14.50 1.30
CA GLU A 193 1.10 -15.82 0.87
C GLU A 193 0.12 -16.40 1.90
N VAL A 194 -1.04 -16.87 1.45
CA VAL A 194 -2.06 -17.47 2.29
C VAL A 194 -2.70 -18.69 1.61
N PRO A 195 -3.19 -19.68 2.39
CA PRO A 195 -4.08 -20.70 1.88
C PRO A 195 -5.50 -20.14 1.74
N ALA A 196 -5.95 -19.90 0.52
CA ALA A 196 -7.32 -19.47 0.25
C ALA A 196 -8.28 -20.66 0.36
N THR A 197 -8.99 -20.72 1.48
CA THR A 197 -10.01 -21.75 1.75
C THR A 197 -11.39 -21.15 1.93
N VAL A 198 -12.43 -21.86 1.48
CA VAL A 198 -13.84 -21.49 1.71
C VAL A 198 -14.54 -22.57 2.52
N GLU A 199 -15.19 -22.19 3.62
CA GLU A 199 -15.90 -23.14 4.48
C GLU A 199 -17.03 -23.85 3.73
N GLY A 200 -17.15 -25.17 3.92
CA GLY A 200 -18.16 -25.99 3.26
C GLY A 200 -17.97 -26.20 1.75
N LYS A 201 -16.89 -25.68 1.14
CA LYS A 201 -16.57 -25.89 -0.27
C LYS A 201 -15.20 -26.56 -0.40
N GLN A 202 -15.06 -27.47 -1.36
CA GLN A 202 -13.74 -27.98 -1.75
C GLN A 202 -13.00 -26.92 -2.56
N PHE A 203 -12.35 -26.00 -1.85
CA PHE A 203 -11.52 -24.94 -2.40
C PHE A 203 -10.35 -24.71 -1.45
N ASP A 204 -9.15 -25.04 -1.91
CA ASP A 204 -7.88 -24.80 -1.23
C ASP A 204 -6.85 -24.47 -2.31
N GLN A 205 -6.47 -23.20 -2.39
CA GLN A 205 -5.49 -22.71 -3.36
C GLN A 205 -4.50 -21.78 -2.67
N ARG A 206 -3.25 -21.81 -3.12
CA ARG A 206 -2.28 -20.77 -2.78
C ARG A 206 -2.74 -19.44 -3.37
N ALA A 207 -2.73 -18.39 -2.56
CA ALA A 207 -3.12 -17.05 -2.94
C ALA A 207 -2.27 -16.02 -2.19
N TYR A 208 -2.40 -14.75 -2.57
CA TYR A 208 -1.61 -13.67 -2.01
C TYR A 208 -2.50 -12.52 -1.59
N LEU A 209 -2.50 -12.19 -0.30
CA LEU A 209 -3.21 -11.02 0.23
C LEU A 209 -2.41 -9.75 -0.03
N TYR A 210 -3.11 -8.69 -0.41
CA TYR A 210 -2.56 -7.34 -0.48
C TYR A 210 -3.56 -6.35 0.12
N VAL A 211 -3.09 -5.55 1.06
CA VAL A 211 -3.88 -4.50 1.72
C VAL A 211 -3.17 -3.18 1.47
N PRO A 212 -3.74 -2.26 0.66
CA PRO A 212 -3.06 -1.01 0.32
C PRO A 212 -2.72 -0.16 1.55
N THR A 213 -3.66 -0.05 2.50
CA THR A 213 -3.49 0.67 3.77
C THR A 213 -3.80 -0.28 4.93
N PRO A 214 -2.82 -1.08 5.38
CA PRO A 214 -3.02 -2.07 6.43
C PRO A 214 -3.22 -1.41 7.82
N SER A 215 -4.09 -1.98 8.65
CA SER A 215 -4.35 -1.51 10.03
C SER A 215 -4.86 -2.64 10.94
N GLY A 216 -4.94 -2.40 12.24
CA GLY A 216 -5.43 -3.39 13.21
C GLY A 216 -4.46 -4.55 13.46
N SER A 217 -4.99 -5.68 13.94
CA SER A 217 -4.19 -6.87 14.28
C SER A 217 -3.99 -7.77 13.06
N LEU A 218 -3.06 -7.39 12.19
CA LEU A 218 -2.75 -8.08 10.93
C LEU A 218 -2.09 -9.45 11.11
N PHE A 219 -1.55 -9.72 12.31
CA PHE A 219 -0.91 -10.97 12.68
C PHE A 219 -1.86 -11.98 13.36
N ASP A 220 -3.13 -11.99 13.00
CA ASP A 220 -4.04 -13.02 13.51
C ASP A 220 -3.76 -14.37 12.84
N ARG A 221 -3.40 -15.38 13.64
CA ARG A 221 -3.17 -16.77 13.22
C ARG A 221 -4.34 -17.35 12.42
N ARG A 222 -5.57 -16.90 12.69
CA ARG A 222 -6.78 -17.34 12.00
C ARG A 222 -6.89 -16.81 10.58
N ILE A 223 -6.21 -15.69 10.28
CA ILE A 223 -6.22 -14.99 9.00
C ILE A 223 -5.06 -15.48 8.12
N LEU A 224 -3.84 -15.54 8.67
CA LEU A 224 -2.64 -15.91 7.91
C LEU A 224 -2.41 -17.43 7.85
N GLY A 225 -3.04 -18.21 8.73
CA GLY A 225 -2.84 -19.64 8.84
C GLY A 225 -1.55 -20.01 9.60
N GLU A 226 -1.47 -21.26 10.07
CA GLU A 226 -0.35 -21.73 10.91
C GLU A 226 1.00 -21.81 10.19
N ARG A 227 0.99 -21.89 8.85
CA ARG A 227 2.21 -22.01 8.06
C ARG A 227 2.98 -20.69 7.98
N VAL A 228 2.30 -19.60 7.65
CA VAL A 228 2.87 -18.24 7.59
C VAL A 228 3.47 -17.81 8.93
N MET A 229 2.83 -18.22 10.03
CA MET A 229 3.26 -17.91 11.38
C MET A 229 4.45 -18.73 11.87
N ARG A 230 4.68 -19.93 11.33
CA ARG A 230 5.90 -20.71 11.65
C ARG A 230 7.14 -20.09 11.01
N ASP A 231 7.00 -19.52 9.82
CA ASP A 231 8.11 -18.87 9.11
C ASP A 231 8.50 -17.52 9.76
N HIS A 232 7.54 -16.82 10.38
CA HIS A 232 7.77 -15.54 11.09
C HIS A 232 7.96 -15.68 12.61
N GLY A 233 7.63 -16.84 13.19
CA GLY A 233 7.45 -17.05 14.63
C GLY A 233 8.43 -18.02 15.26
N ALA A 234 9.63 -18.18 14.72
CA ALA A 234 10.73 -18.84 15.43
C ALA A 234 11.59 -17.79 16.17
N PRO A 235 11.24 -17.34 17.38
CA PRO A 235 12.28 -16.93 18.31
C PRO A 235 13.11 -18.19 18.61
N ASN A 236 14.43 -18.07 18.62
CA ASN A 236 15.37 -19.09 19.08
C ASN A 236 15.05 -19.49 20.54
N ALA A 237 14.04 -20.33 20.73
CA ALA A 237 13.67 -20.95 22.00
C ALA A 237 14.16 -22.40 21.93
N GLY A 238 15.48 -22.54 22.06
CA GLY A 238 16.16 -23.83 21.93
C GLY A 238 17.60 -23.76 22.39
N ALA A 239 17.88 -23.06 23.49
CA ALA A 239 19.12 -23.22 24.24
C ALA A 239 18.73 -23.65 25.67
N GLY A 240 18.26 -24.90 25.78
CA GLY A 240 18.22 -25.60 27.05
C GLY A 240 19.65 -25.96 27.46
N ASP A 241 19.92 -25.81 28.76
CA ASP A 241 21.16 -26.11 29.46
C ASP A 241 21.93 -27.32 28.90
N VAL A 242 23.12 -27.06 28.36
CA VAL A 242 24.19 -28.05 28.31
C VAL A 242 25.46 -27.36 28.79
N ALA A 243 25.98 -27.83 29.92
CA ALA A 243 27.24 -27.40 30.51
C ALA A 243 28.42 -27.55 29.53
N PRO A 244 29.44 -26.68 29.58
CA PRO A 244 30.49 -26.65 28.58
C PRO A 244 31.59 -27.70 28.85
N PRO A 245 32.06 -28.45 27.84
CA PRO A 245 33.36 -29.11 27.92
C PRO A 245 34.46 -28.18 27.38
N HIS A 246 35.58 -28.11 28.10
CA HIS A 246 36.80 -27.38 27.74
C HIS A 246 37.46 -27.89 26.44
N PRO A 247 38.30 -27.07 25.78
CA PRO A 247 38.53 -27.15 24.34
C PRO A 247 39.69 -28.09 23.96
N ARG A 248 39.55 -28.78 22.84
CA ARG A 248 40.69 -29.24 22.04
C ARG A 248 40.70 -28.51 20.69
N ARG A 249 41.76 -27.74 20.49
CA ARG A 249 42.15 -27.11 19.21
C ARG A 249 42.28 -28.17 18.11
N GLN A 250 41.69 -27.90 16.94
CA GLN A 250 42.39 -27.78 15.64
C GLN A 250 41.38 -27.58 14.49
N GLY A 251 41.68 -26.62 13.61
CA GLY A 251 41.40 -26.70 12.17
C GLY A 251 40.01 -26.32 11.66
N THR A 252 39.84 -25.04 11.31
CA THR A 252 38.82 -24.44 10.43
C THR A 252 38.65 -25.19 9.10
N THR A 253 37.47 -25.24 8.46
CA THR A 253 36.96 -24.16 7.60
C THR A 253 35.45 -24.33 7.32
N THR A 254 34.63 -23.37 7.77
CA THR A 254 33.27 -23.15 7.23
C THR A 254 33.06 -21.64 7.07
N HIS A 255 32.73 -21.20 5.86
CA HIS A 255 32.52 -19.81 5.49
C HIS A 255 31.44 -19.15 6.37
N ARG A 256 31.84 -18.09 7.08
CA ARG A 256 30.95 -17.17 7.78
C ARG A 256 31.02 -15.84 7.04
N THR A 257 29.95 -15.46 6.35
CA THR A 257 29.84 -14.13 5.74
C THR A 257 29.86 -13.11 6.89
N THR A 258 30.99 -12.44 7.05
CA THR A 258 31.18 -11.41 8.07
C THR A 258 31.00 -10.07 7.37
N VAL A 259 29.97 -9.31 7.76
CA VAL A 259 29.83 -7.91 7.34
C VAL A 259 30.68 -7.08 8.29
N SER A 260 31.82 -6.58 7.81
CA SER A 260 32.66 -5.63 8.55
C SER A 260 32.38 -4.22 8.03
N ASN A 261 31.79 -3.38 8.89
CA ASN A 261 31.70 -1.95 8.63
C ASN A 261 32.75 -1.24 9.50
N SER A 262 33.71 -0.58 8.87
CA SER A 262 34.73 0.24 9.53
C SER A 262 34.69 1.67 9.00
N ALA A 263 34.84 2.65 9.89
CA ALA A 263 35.08 4.04 9.52
C ALA A 263 36.42 4.47 10.11
N GLU A 264 37.31 4.99 9.27
CA GLU A 264 38.65 5.40 9.71
C GLU A 264 38.65 6.70 10.53
N ARG A 265 37.61 7.57 10.38
CA ARG A 265 37.44 8.80 11.16
C ARG A 265 35.97 9.20 11.32
N GLY A 266 35.22 8.46 12.12
CA GLY A 266 33.83 8.80 12.44
C GLY A 266 33.12 7.71 13.24
N ASN A 267 31.93 8.04 13.76
CA ASN A 267 31.10 7.06 14.44
C ASN A 267 30.19 6.33 13.45
N LEU A 268 30.25 5.00 13.46
CA LEU A 268 29.27 4.14 12.79
C LEU A 268 28.25 3.68 13.82
N ASN A 269 26.97 3.88 13.52
CA ASN A 269 25.89 3.36 14.33
C ASN A 269 25.01 2.43 13.50
N THR A 270 24.94 1.17 13.89
CA THR A 270 24.12 0.16 13.23
C THR A 270 22.99 -0.24 14.16
N GLY A 271 21.87 0.48 14.09
CA GLY A 271 20.68 0.27 14.91
C GLY A 271 19.92 1.56 15.24
N THR A 272 18.80 1.45 15.97
CA THR A 272 18.03 2.59 16.44
C THR A 272 18.61 3.16 17.72
N VAL A 273 18.90 4.46 17.75
CA VAL A 273 19.40 5.15 18.95
C VAL A 273 18.25 5.87 19.64
N HIS A 274 18.07 5.61 20.92
CA HIS A 274 17.17 6.37 21.78
C HIS A 274 18.02 7.29 22.68
N GLY A 275 18.07 8.59 22.37
CA GLY A 275 18.83 9.60 23.13
C GLY A 275 19.66 10.54 22.25
N GLY A 276 20.27 11.58 22.86
CA GLY A 276 21.16 12.51 22.15
C GLY A 276 22.56 11.93 21.96
N GLN A 277 23.08 11.97 20.74
CA GLN A 277 24.47 11.63 20.45
C GLN A 277 25.29 12.90 20.24
N SER A 278 26.40 13.05 20.97
CA SER A 278 27.39 14.11 20.75
C SER A 278 28.65 13.47 20.19
N VAL A 279 29.17 14.03 19.09
CA VAL A 279 30.42 13.60 18.47
C VAL A 279 31.34 14.80 18.39
N THR A 280 32.53 14.69 18.98
CA THR A 280 33.58 15.72 18.90
C THR A 280 34.79 15.10 18.21
N ASN A 281 35.12 15.59 17.01
CA ASN A 281 36.29 15.13 16.26
C ASN A 281 37.46 16.08 16.55
N ASN A 282 38.44 15.62 17.33
CA ASN A 282 39.61 16.43 17.71
C ASN A 282 40.82 16.06 16.84
N ASP A 283 40.71 16.26 15.52
CA ASP A 283 41.86 16.23 14.62
C ASP A 283 42.07 17.64 14.04
N ALA A 284 42.95 18.40 14.69
CA ALA A 284 43.43 19.69 14.23
C ALA A 284 44.53 19.49 13.17
N SER A 285 44.14 19.15 11.95
CA SER A 285 45.05 19.19 10.81
C SER A 285 44.31 19.47 9.50
N HIS A 286 44.41 20.74 9.08
CA HIS A 286 44.36 21.25 7.70
C HIS A 286 43.15 20.84 6.82
N GLY A 287 42.23 21.80 6.67
CA GLY A 287 41.49 22.05 5.42
C GLY A 287 40.67 20.88 4.85
N GLY A 288 39.66 20.42 5.60
CA GLY A 288 38.67 19.47 5.09
C GLY A 288 37.33 20.16 4.84
N HIS A 289 36.87 20.17 3.59
CA HIS A 289 35.48 20.47 3.25
C HIS A 289 34.55 19.46 3.93
N VAL A 290 33.50 19.96 4.60
CA VAL A 290 32.37 19.11 5.03
C VAL A 290 31.53 18.84 3.79
N GLY A 291 31.50 17.60 3.34
CA GLY A 291 30.73 17.17 2.17
C GLY A 291 29.23 17.25 2.40
N ASP A 292 28.49 17.44 1.31
CA ASP A 292 27.05 17.62 1.27
C ASP A 292 26.27 16.52 1.99
N ILE A 293 25.29 16.92 2.80
CA ILE A 293 24.28 16.04 3.39
C ILE A 293 23.17 15.87 2.36
N ALA A 294 23.15 14.74 1.65
CA ALA A 294 22.04 14.37 0.79
C ALA A 294 21.13 13.36 1.51
N GLY A 295 19.96 13.81 1.93
CA GLY A 295 18.89 12.99 2.51
C GLY A 295 17.56 13.75 2.45
N ASP A 296 16.51 13.09 1.97
CA ASP A 296 15.31 13.76 1.44
C ASP A 296 14.28 14.17 2.52
N GLN A 297 14.52 13.95 3.82
CA GLN A 297 13.71 14.49 4.91
C GLN A 297 14.53 14.74 6.18
N VAL A 298 14.69 16.02 6.55
CA VAL A 298 15.28 16.45 7.83
C VAL A 298 14.14 16.91 8.75
N GLY A 299 13.87 16.15 9.81
CA GLY A 299 12.96 16.59 10.88
C GLY A 299 13.67 17.57 11.81
N GLY A 300 13.27 18.84 11.75
CA GLY A 300 13.48 19.90 12.75
C GLY A 300 14.85 19.95 13.45
N VAL A 301 15.75 20.80 12.96
CA VAL A 301 16.99 21.17 13.67
C VAL A 301 16.66 22.28 14.67
N ALA A 302 16.56 21.95 15.95
CA ALA A 302 16.45 22.93 17.03
C ALA A 302 17.82 23.17 17.66
N GLY A 303 18.39 24.35 17.38
CA GLY A 303 19.42 24.99 18.19
C GLY A 303 20.86 24.54 17.94
N ASP A 304 21.52 25.14 16.94
CA ASP A 304 22.99 25.20 16.92
C ASP A 304 23.45 26.61 17.29
N TYR A 305 24.23 26.71 18.37
CA TYR A 305 25.08 27.87 18.64
C TYR A 305 26.42 27.64 17.94
N VAL A 306 26.59 28.20 16.75
CA VAL A 306 27.88 28.26 16.07
C VAL A 306 28.67 29.43 16.65
N ARG A 307 29.72 29.14 17.42
CA ARG A 307 30.73 30.14 17.79
C ARG A 307 31.93 29.97 16.86
N GLY A 308 31.99 30.77 15.81
CA GLY A 308 33.11 30.84 14.88
C GLY A 308 33.31 32.26 14.37
N ASP A 309 34.55 32.73 14.37
CA ASP A 309 34.91 34.04 13.83
C ASP A 309 34.74 34.05 12.30
N ARG A 310 33.79 34.88 11.84
CA ARG A 310 33.34 35.14 10.46
C ARG A 310 32.37 34.14 9.85
N ILE A 311 31.15 34.62 9.66
CA ILE A 311 30.15 34.07 8.73
C ILE A 311 30.04 35.08 7.57
N SER A 312 30.30 34.64 6.34
CA SER A 312 30.02 35.42 5.13
C SER A 312 28.91 34.76 4.32
N GLY A 313 27.77 35.45 4.21
CA GLY A 313 26.76 35.26 3.17
C GLY A 313 25.73 34.16 3.42
N PHE A 314 24.58 34.53 3.99
CA PHE A 314 23.33 33.79 3.78
C PHE A 314 22.44 34.60 2.83
N ALA A 315 22.03 33.97 1.73
CA ALA A 315 20.92 34.41 0.89
C ALA A 315 19.89 33.28 0.89
N GLY A 316 18.69 33.55 1.39
CA GLY A 316 17.59 32.60 1.45
C GLY A 316 16.34 33.25 2.05
N ASP A 317 15.25 33.20 1.30
CA ASP A 317 14.02 33.96 1.49
C ASP A 317 13.24 33.60 2.76
N TYR A 318 12.66 34.64 3.38
CA TYR A 318 11.76 34.54 4.52
C TYR A 318 10.37 34.03 4.09
N VAL A 319 9.95 32.87 4.60
CA VAL A 319 8.53 32.45 4.61
C VAL A 319 7.99 32.60 6.04
N ARG A 320 7.02 33.49 6.20
CA ARG A 320 6.37 33.86 7.46
C ARG A 320 5.27 32.85 7.79
N GLY A 321 5.46 32.04 8.82
CA GLY A 321 4.44 31.16 9.39
C GLY A 321 3.82 31.79 10.63
N ASP A 322 2.52 32.10 10.56
CA ASP A 322 1.72 32.60 11.68
C ASP A 322 1.45 31.48 12.71
N ARG A 323 1.98 31.66 13.92
CA ARG A 323 1.39 31.08 15.13
C ARG A 323 1.95 31.78 16.37
N HIS A 324 1.10 32.40 17.19
CA HIS A 324 1.14 32.29 18.64
C HIS A 324 -0.12 32.92 19.27
N GLY A 325 -0.87 32.08 19.99
CA GLY A 325 -1.88 32.52 20.94
C GLY A 325 -1.26 32.86 22.30
N GLY A 326 -1.83 33.89 22.93
CA GLY A 326 -2.00 34.05 24.38
C GLY A 326 -0.77 34.23 25.26
N ASN A 327 -0.43 35.47 25.64
CA ASN A 327 -0.87 36.08 26.91
C ASN A 327 -0.27 37.49 27.14
N ARG A 328 -1.14 38.35 27.71
CA ARG A 328 -0.99 39.65 28.44
C ARG A 328 0.42 39.96 29.00
N ALA A 329 0.89 41.19 29.21
CA ALA A 329 0.43 42.60 29.26
C ALA A 329 1.68 43.46 28.88
N GLU A 330 1.71 44.76 28.64
CA GLU A 330 1.25 45.89 29.45
C GLU A 330 1.53 47.20 28.67
N THR A 331 0.70 48.21 28.86
CA THR A 331 0.77 49.53 28.21
C THR A 331 1.81 50.42 28.89
N VAL A 332 2.68 51.08 28.13
CA VAL A 332 3.46 52.24 28.59
C VAL A 332 3.32 53.39 27.59
N ARG A 333 2.75 54.51 28.07
CA ARG A 333 2.81 55.84 27.44
C ARG A 333 4.06 56.57 27.94
N GLY A 334 4.73 57.30 27.05
CA GLY A 334 5.75 58.29 27.39
C GLY A 334 5.91 59.27 26.23
N ASP A 335 5.71 60.55 26.53
CA ASP A 335 5.63 61.70 25.64
C ASP A 335 6.95 62.52 25.69
N GLN A 336 7.12 63.39 24.68
CA GLN A 336 8.00 64.57 24.56
C GLN A 336 9.47 64.42 24.13
N GLY A 337 9.84 65.25 23.15
CA GLY A 337 11.22 65.65 22.86
C GLY A 337 11.44 66.32 21.50
N ASP A 338 10.94 67.54 21.32
CA ASP A 338 11.24 68.45 20.22
C ASP A 338 12.75 68.76 20.05
N THR A 339 13.21 68.98 18.82
CA THR A 339 14.16 70.07 18.52
C THR A 339 14.15 70.47 17.04
N HIS A 340 13.92 71.77 16.82
CA HIS A 340 13.85 72.51 15.56
C HIS A 340 15.21 72.82 14.89
N ARG A 341 15.19 72.96 13.55
CA ARG A 341 15.89 73.96 12.67
C ARG A 341 15.28 73.81 11.26
N GLY A 342 14.49 74.72 10.67
CA GLY A 342 14.76 76.10 10.21
C GLY A 342 15.34 76.07 8.78
N GLY A 343 14.57 76.14 7.67
CA GLY A 343 13.93 77.30 7.01
C GLY A 343 14.40 77.37 5.51
N PRO A 344 14.00 78.35 4.67
CA PRO A 344 12.67 78.59 4.08
C PRO A 344 12.67 78.75 2.52
N GLY A 345 11.48 78.91 1.92
CA GLY A 345 11.25 79.34 0.51
C GLY A 345 10.70 78.21 -0.37
N GLU A 346 9.66 78.35 -1.18
CA GLU A 346 9.15 79.50 -1.93
C GLU A 346 7.72 79.19 -2.41
N ALA A 347 6.99 80.24 -2.75
CA ALA A 347 5.57 80.24 -3.04
C ALA A 347 5.20 79.80 -4.47
N ASP A 348 3.92 79.44 -4.61
CA ASP A 348 2.98 79.93 -5.61
C ASP A 348 2.39 78.90 -6.60
N ARG A 349 1.05 78.81 -6.52
CA ARG A 349 0.03 78.25 -7.44
C ARG A 349 -0.41 76.80 -7.30
#